data_AF-A0A2J6XHJ4-F1
#
_entry.id   AF-A0A2J6XHJ4-F1
#
_cell.length_a   1.000
_cell.length_b   1.000
_cell.length_c   1.000
_cell.angle_alpha   90.00
_cell.angle_beta   90.00
_cell.angle_gamma   90.00
#
_symmetry.space_group_name_H-M   'P 1'
#
loop_
_entity.id
_entity.type
_entity.pdbx_description
1 polymer ?
#
loop_
_entity_poly.entity_id
_entity_poly.type
_entity_poly.pdbx_seq_one_letter_code
_entity_poly.pdbx_strand_id
1 'polypeptide(L)'
;MKYKSLESLVKNKNVFIFGAGGGGDIVGAYHVSNKVKKAGGNTIVGSVVWERFAVDPYPGPIPLEMMVNVEPIGYSTAIVSSDSYALRYGMEVEPQITKFVKTVGEKAIFIDLTKGTEGVIRGINDIAENYNIDVVIGVDVGGDILSLGCEENLWSPLADSISLSALYHINFDKALAVYGPGGDGELDTNTILKYVSDISKQKGLIEIMGMSYEDSELLENLIKNVYTEASLIPLLSFKGEYGNKMIRNNTRVVKLSPILSTSYLLDVDIVYNRSELPKLVNGTGGIGQANQALNDRCLYTELDLENDLMKLRGGQSKEPFDLNEIRQQGISNLIKRNCNPIKC
;
A
#
# COMPACT_ATOMS: atom_id res chain seq x y z
N MET A 1 -4.40 8.61 -24.04
CA MET A 1 -3.99 9.16 -22.74
C MET A 1 -5.12 10.03 -22.25
N LYS A 2 -5.85 9.57 -21.22
CA LYS A 2 -7.10 10.18 -20.73
C LYS A 2 -6.86 11.53 -20.05
N TYR A 3 -5.71 11.69 -19.38
CA TYR A 3 -5.28 12.92 -18.70
C TYR A 3 -3.86 13.29 -19.14
N LYS A 4 -3.52 14.59 -19.14
CA LYS A 4 -2.23 15.10 -19.64
C LYS A 4 -1.26 15.51 -18.53
N SER A 5 -1.75 15.65 -17.31
CA SER A 5 -1.02 16.02 -16.08
C SER A 5 -1.89 15.76 -14.85
N LEU A 6 -1.30 15.79 -13.66
CA LEU A 6 -2.01 15.79 -12.38
C LEU A 6 -3.02 16.94 -12.31
N GLU A 7 -2.61 18.16 -12.67
CA GLU A 7 -3.52 19.32 -12.67
C GLU A 7 -4.75 19.07 -13.56
N SER A 8 -4.56 18.52 -14.77
CA SER A 8 -5.69 18.20 -15.66
C SER A 8 -6.62 17.12 -15.11
N LEU A 9 -6.11 16.24 -14.25
CA LEU A 9 -6.88 15.17 -13.61
C LEU A 9 -7.72 15.72 -12.45
N VAL A 10 -7.17 16.61 -11.61
CA VAL A 10 -7.72 16.91 -10.27
C VAL A 10 -8.24 18.33 -10.06
N LYS A 11 -7.96 19.28 -10.96
CA LYS A 11 -8.32 20.69 -10.74
C LYS A 11 -9.82 20.89 -10.55
N ASN A 12 -10.20 21.56 -9.46
CA ASN A 12 -11.59 21.81 -9.03
C ASN A 12 -12.41 20.54 -8.78
N LYS A 13 -11.76 19.40 -8.52
CA LYS A 13 -12.41 18.12 -8.23
C LYS A 13 -12.19 17.71 -6.78
N ASN A 14 -13.12 16.93 -6.24
CA ASN A 14 -12.94 16.23 -4.98
C ASN A 14 -12.20 14.92 -5.24
N VAL A 15 -11.09 14.71 -4.54
CA VAL A 15 -10.16 13.63 -4.77
C VAL A 15 -10.01 12.80 -3.50
N PHE A 16 -10.30 11.51 -3.59
CA PHE A 16 -9.92 10.57 -2.56
C PHE A 16 -8.54 10.02 -2.87
N ILE A 17 -7.59 10.18 -1.95
CA ILE A 17 -6.24 9.60 -2.06
C ILE A 17 -6.07 8.59 -0.94
N PHE A 18 -5.69 7.35 -1.27
CA PHE A 18 -5.49 6.33 -0.24
C PHE A 18 -4.18 5.56 -0.40
N GLY A 19 -3.57 5.20 0.72
CA GLY A 19 -2.47 4.23 0.76
C GLY A 19 -2.98 2.86 0.30
N ALA A 20 -2.37 2.30 -0.74
CA ALA A 20 -2.83 1.11 -1.47
C ALA A 20 -2.10 -0.18 -1.06
N GLY A 21 -0.97 -0.11 -0.35
CA GLY A 21 -0.23 -1.26 0.16
C GLY A 21 -0.39 -1.42 1.67
N GLY A 22 0.70 -1.29 2.43
CA GLY A 22 0.68 -1.44 3.89
C GLY A 22 0.17 -0.20 4.64
N GLY A 23 -0.11 -0.32 5.94
CA GLY A 23 -0.60 0.80 6.75
C GLY A 23 0.32 2.04 6.79
N GLY A 24 1.62 1.86 6.51
CA GLY A 24 2.58 2.96 6.39
C GLY A 24 2.36 3.86 5.17
N ASP A 25 1.63 3.39 4.16
CA ASP A 25 1.44 4.11 2.90
C ASP A 25 0.57 5.36 3.04
N ILE A 26 -0.13 5.51 4.17
CA ILE A 26 -0.79 6.76 4.56
C ILE A 26 0.16 7.97 4.48
N VAL A 27 1.46 7.77 4.75
CA VAL A 27 2.49 8.80 4.63
C VAL A 27 2.73 9.19 3.16
N GLY A 28 2.77 8.21 2.26
CA GLY A 28 2.84 8.43 0.82
C GLY A 28 1.57 9.07 0.27
N ALA A 29 0.40 8.58 0.69
CA ALA A 29 -0.89 9.15 0.34
C ALA A 29 -0.98 10.63 0.74
N TYR A 30 -0.51 10.98 1.95
CA TYR A 30 -0.46 12.36 2.39
C TYR A 30 0.50 13.22 1.55
N HIS A 31 1.69 12.71 1.21
CA HIS A 31 2.62 13.38 0.29
C HIS A 31 1.95 13.72 -1.05
N VAL A 32 1.30 12.73 -1.68
CA VAL A 32 0.59 12.90 -2.95
C VAL A 32 -0.60 13.84 -2.79
N SER A 33 -1.33 13.79 -1.66
CA SER A 33 -2.46 14.70 -1.40
C SER A 33 -2.02 16.17 -1.42
N ASN A 34 -0.83 16.49 -0.92
CA ASN A 34 -0.31 17.86 -0.96
C ASN A 34 0.01 18.31 -2.39
N LYS A 35 0.45 17.40 -3.26
CA LYS A 35 0.61 17.68 -4.70
C LYS A 35 -0.75 17.93 -5.36
N VAL A 36 -1.77 17.13 -5.03
CA VAL A 36 -3.14 17.31 -5.53
C VAL A 36 -3.72 18.66 -5.10
N LYS A 37 -3.56 19.04 -3.81
CA LYS A 37 -3.98 20.36 -3.28
C LYS A 37 -3.32 21.50 -4.07
N LYS A 38 -2.01 21.42 -4.32
CA LYS A 38 -1.26 22.41 -5.13
C LYS A 38 -1.73 22.48 -6.59
N ALA A 39 -2.23 21.37 -7.14
CA ALA A 39 -2.84 21.32 -8.48
C ALA A 39 -4.32 21.75 -8.50
N GLY A 40 -4.86 22.21 -7.36
CA GLY A 40 -6.23 22.74 -7.24
C GLY A 40 -7.30 21.68 -7.00
N GLY A 41 -6.95 20.48 -6.55
CA GLY A 41 -7.91 19.46 -6.10
C GLY A 41 -8.22 19.57 -4.60
N ASN A 42 -9.45 19.22 -4.22
CA ASN A 42 -9.87 19.12 -2.82
C ASN A 42 -9.69 17.69 -2.35
N THR A 43 -8.87 17.45 -1.33
CA THR A 43 -8.47 16.08 -0.98
C THR A 43 -9.13 15.57 0.29
N ILE A 44 -9.50 14.29 0.28
CA ILE A 44 -9.67 13.47 1.49
C ILE A 44 -8.67 12.33 1.44
N VAL A 45 -8.02 12.06 2.57
CA VAL A 45 -6.94 11.06 2.66
C VAL A 45 -7.44 9.83 3.40
N GLY A 46 -7.02 8.66 2.96
CA GLY A 46 -7.28 7.40 3.64
C GLY A 46 -6.15 6.39 3.47
N SER A 47 -6.37 5.19 3.98
CA SER A 47 -5.47 4.07 3.76
C SER A 47 -6.21 2.78 3.99
N VAL A 48 -5.82 1.74 3.24
CA VAL A 48 -6.03 0.39 3.73
C VAL A 48 -5.25 0.18 5.03
N VAL A 49 -5.81 -0.60 5.95
CA VAL A 49 -5.23 -0.77 7.28
C VAL A 49 -4.74 -2.19 7.48
N TRP A 50 -3.46 -2.36 7.19
CA TRP A 50 -2.70 -3.56 7.50
C TRP A 50 -1.39 -3.18 8.18
N GLU A 51 -1.35 -3.44 9.47
CA GLU A 51 -0.20 -3.09 10.30
C GLU A 51 0.86 -4.18 10.22
N ARG A 52 2.14 -3.79 10.28
CA ARG A 52 3.23 -4.76 10.33
C ARG A 52 3.19 -5.50 11.68
N PHE A 53 3.75 -6.71 11.72
CA PHE A 53 3.83 -7.55 12.92
C PHE A 53 4.44 -6.88 14.16
N ALA A 54 5.28 -5.85 13.97
CA ALA A 54 5.86 -5.06 15.06
C ALA A 54 4.84 -4.10 15.72
N VAL A 55 3.73 -3.80 15.05
CA VAL A 55 2.65 -2.92 15.48
C VAL A 55 1.41 -3.72 15.85
N ASP A 56 0.93 -4.58 14.96
CA ASP A 56 -0.14 -5.54 15.25
C ASP A 56 0.44 -6.96 15.27
N PRO A 57 0.52 -7.62 16.44
CA PRO A 57 1.07 -8.96 16.53
C PRO A 57 0.15 -10.03 15.92
N TYR A 58 -1.09 -9.70 15.55
CA TYR A 58 -2.06 -10.66 15.01
C TYR A 58 -2.10 -10.60 13.48
N PRO A 59 -2.13 -11.76 12.78
CA PRO A 59 -2.11 -11.80 11.33
C PRO A 59 -3.28 -11.10 10.66
N GLY A 60 -3.00 -10.58 9.47
CA GLY A 60 -3.94 -9.99 8.54
C GLY A 60 -4.28 -8.54 8.84
N PRO A 61 -5.00 -7.90 7.90
CA PRO A 61 -5.45 -6.54 8.07
C PRO A 61 -6.43 -6.42 9.24
N ILE A 62 -6.55 -5.20 9.78
CA ILE A 62 -7.48 -4.91 10.85
C ILE A 62 -8.89 -4.85 10.26
N PRO A 63 -9.85 -5.67 10.72
CA PRO A 63 -11.24 -5.57 10.27
C PRO A 63 -11.93 -4.36 10.88
N LEU A 64 -12.89 -3.78 10.17
CA LEU A 64 -13.68 -2.64 10.65
C LEU A 64 -14.38 -2.96 11.98
N GLU A 65 -14.84 -4.19 12.18
CA GLU A 65 -15.54 -4.61 13.40
C GLU A 65 -14.66 -4.59 14.66
N MET A 66 -13.33 -4.53 14.51
CA MET A 66 -12.39 -4.42 15.63
C MET A 66 -11.98 -2.97 15.91
N MET A 67 -12.40 -2.02 15.08
CA MET A 67 -12.13 -0.60 15.32
C MET A 67 -13.07 -0.03 16.37
N VAL A 68 -12.52 0.80 17.24
CA VAL A 68 -13.21 1.52 18.33
C VAL A 68 -13.06 3.01 18.08
N ASN A 69 -14.09 3.79 18.46
CA ASN A 69 -14.19 5.24 18.24
C ASN A 69 -14.00 5.63 16.77
N VAL A 70 -14.70 4.95 15.87
CA VAL A 70 -14.77 5.27 14.45
C VAL A 70 -16.21 5.54 14.03
N GLU A 71 -16.38 6.28 12.94
CA GLU A 71 -17.70 6.55 12.34
C GLU A 71 -17.79 5.77 11.02
N PRO A 72 -18.52 4.63 10.97
CA PRO A 72 -18.60 3.81 9.76
C PRO A 72 -19.21 4.55 8.56
N ILE A 73 -18.62 4.31 7.39
CA ILE A 73 -19.13 4.71 6.08
C ILE A 73 -19.36 3.41 5.31
N GLY A 74 -20.60 2.93 5.33
CA GLY A 74 -20.98 1.69 4.65
C GLY A 74 -20.33 0.45 5.25
N TYR A 75 -20.04 -0.55 4.40
CA TYR A 75 -19.68 -1.91 4.84
C TYR A 75 -18.20 -2.11 5.18
N SER A 76 -17.32 -1.37 4.52
CA SER A 76 -15.87 -1.64 4.53
C SER A 76 -15.02 -0.40 4.82
N THR A 77 -15.63 0.72 5.18
CA THR A 77 -14.89 1.97 5.43
C THR A 77 -15.41 2.70 6.66
N ALA A 78 -14.56 3.56 7.23
CA ALA A 78 -14.94 4.40 8.36
C ALA A 78 -14.07 5.65 8.46
N ILE A 79 -14.60 6.69 9.07
CA ILE A 79 -13.82 7.86 9.48
C ILE A 79 -13.08 7.53 10.77
N VAL A 80 -11.78 7.79 10.76
CA VAL A 80 -10.88 7.68 11.90
C VAL A 80 -10.66 9.05 12.53
N SER A 81 -10.73 9.10 13.87
CA SER A 81 -10.41 10.25 14.72
C SER A 81 -9.12 10.01 15.52
N SER A 82 -8.68 11.03 16.24
CA SER A 82 -7.45 10.97 17.03
C SER A 82 -7.55 10.06 18.25
N ASP A 83 -8.72 9.59 18.62
CA ASP A 83 -8.97 8.66 19.74
C ASP A 83 -9.42 7.27 19.27
N SER A 84 -9.39 7.02 17.96
CA SER A 84 -9.63 5.69 17.40
C SER A 84 -8.52 4.71 17.75
N TYR A 85 -8.85 3.43 17.83
CA TYR A 85 -7.89 2.34 17.98
C TYR A 85 -8.54 1.02 17.54
N ALA A 86 -7.75 -0.05 17.44
CA ALA A 86 -8.26 -1.38 17.18
C ALA A 86 -8.15 -2.24 18.45
N LEU A 87 -9.21 -2.98 18.81
CA LEU A 87 -9.17 -3.97 19.89
C LEU A 87 -8.92 -5.37 19.31
N ARG A 88 -7.64 -5.71 19.13
CA ARG A 88 -7.20 -6.99 18.56
C ARG A 88 -7.07 -8.04 19.65
N TYR A 89 -8.07 -8.91 19.79
CA TYR A 89 -8.07 -10.03 20.75
C TYR A 89 -7.69 -9.62 22.19
N GLY A 90 -8.26 -8.51 22.66
CA GLY A 90 -8.00 -7.97 24.00
C GLY A 90 -6.76 -7.08 24.13
N MET A 91 -6.04 -6.84 23.03
CA MET A 91 -4.94 -5.88 22.95
C MET A 91 -5.38 -4.63 22.20
N GLU A 92 -5.09 -3.45 22.75
CA GLU A 92 -5.24 -2.19 22.02
C GLU A 92 -4.06 -2.04 21.06
N VAL A 93 -4.38 -1.93 19.78
CA VAL A 93 -3.44 -1.62 18.70
C VAL A 93 -3.81 -0.24 18.17
N GLU A 94 -2.82 0.63 18.05
CA GLU A 94 -2.98 1.95 17.45
C GLU A 94 -2.48 1.90 15.99
N PRO A 95 -3.39 1.88 14.99
CA PRO A 95 -2.99 1.79 13.59
C PRO A 95 -2.26 3.05 13.10
N GLN A 96 -1.44 2.93 12.05
CA GLN A 96 -0.72 4.07 11.47
C GLN A 96 -1.66 5.20 11.07
N ILE A 97 -2.86 4.88 10.56
CA ILE A 97 -3.86 5.89 10.19
C ILE A 97 -4.33 6.71 11.40
N THR A 98 -4.42 6.12 12.60
CA THR A 98 -4.75 6.87 13.81
C THR A 98 -3.61 7.81 14.21
N LYS A 99 -2.36 7.30 14.17
CA LYS A 99 -1.16 8.12 14.46
C LYS A 99 -1.03 9.28 13.46
N PHE A 100 -1.40 9.05 12.21
CA PHE A 100 -1.51 10.07 11.18
C PHE A 100 -2.52 11.15 11.58
N VAL A 101 -3.77 10.78 11.91
CA VAL A 101 -4.83 11.72 12.33
C VAL A 101 -4.40 12.53 13.55
N LYS A 102 -3.77 11.89 14.56
CA LYS A 102 -3.21 12.58 15.74
C LYS A 102 -2.16 13.64 15.40
N THR A 103 -1.34 13.37 14.38
CA THR A 103 -0.22 14.23 14.01
C THR A 103 -0.64 15.39 13.12
N VAL A 104 -1.54 15.12 12.16
CA VAL A 104 -2.01 16.12 11.19
C VAL A 104 -3.18 16.92 11.73
N GLY A 105 -3.98 16.36 12.64
CA GLY A 105 -5.20 16.99 13.16
C GLY A 105 -6.38 16.95 12.18
N GLU A 106 -6.26 16.20 11.08
CA GLU A 106 -7.29 16.01 10.06
C GLU A 106 -7.84 14.58 10.14
N LYS A 107 -9.15 14.41 9.92
CA LYS A 107 -9.80 13.10 9.81
C LYS A 107 -9.25 12.33 8.59
N ALA A 108 -9.22 11.00 8.68
CA ALA A 108 -8.80 10.13 7.58
C ALA A 108 -9.78 8.95 7.40
N ILE A 109 -9.83 8.38 6.20
CA ILE A 109 -10.70 7.24 5.90
C ILE A 109 -9.94 5.91 6.01
N PHE A 110 -10.42 5.05 6.89
CA PHE A 110 -10.03 3.66 7.00
C PHE A 110 -10.69 2.82 5.89
N ILE A 111 -9.93 1.92 5.28
CA ILE A 111 -10.45 0.90 4.35
C ILE A 111 -10.12 -0.50 4.88
N ASP A 112 -11.16 -1.34 4.99
CA ASP A 112 -11.08 -2.73 5.45
C ASP A 112 -10.67 -3.70 4.33
N LEU A 113 -9.40 -4.10 4.32
CA LEU A 113 -8.92 -5.13 3.39
C LEU A 113 -9.41 -6.54 3.72
N THR A 114 -9.92 -6.81 4.92
CA THR A 114 -10.43 -8.15 5.28
C THR A 114 -11.61 -8.57 4.41
N LYS A 115 -12.30 -7.60 3.80
CA LYS A 115 -13.45 -7.78 2.90
C LYS A 115 -13.07 -8.09 1.45
N GLY A 116 -11.78 -8.26 1.13
CA GLY A 116 -11.30 -8.57 -0.21
C GLY A 116 -11.56 -7.46 -1.24
N THR A 117 -11.37 -7.76 -2.52
CA THR A 117 -11.53 -6.78 -3.61
C THR A 117 -12.94 -6.22 -3.68
N GLU A 118 -13.97 -7.06 -3.53
CA GLU A 118 -15.37 -6.61 -3.57
C GLU A 118 -15.70 -5.63 -2.44
N GLY A 119 -15.15 -5.87 -1.25
CA GLY A 119 -15.30 -4.96 -0.12
C GLY A 119 -14.63 -3.61 -0.37
N VAL A 120 -13.41 -3.59 -0.91
CA VAL A 120 -12.71 -2.34 -1.22
C VAL A 120 -13.44 -1.56 -2.32
N ILE A 121 -13.94 -2.22 -3.37
CA ILE A 121 -14.76 -1.56 -4.41
C ILE A 121 -15.98 -0.88 -3.80
N ARG A 122 -16.75 -1.60 -2.98
CA ARG A 122 -17.92 -1.04 -2.29
C ARG A 122 -17.53 0.12 -1.40
N GLY A 123 -16.44 -0.02 -0.65
CA GLY A 123 -15.93 1.03 0.23
C GLY A 123 -15.59 2.31 -0.52
N ILE A 124 -14.87 2.21 -1.65
CA ILE A 124 -14.56 3.37 -2.48
C ILE A 124 -15.83 4.02 -3.03
N ASN A 125 -16.83 3.23 -3.44
CA ASN A 125 -18.12 3.77 -3.88
C ASN A 125 -18.88 4.47 -2.73
N ASP A 126 -18.93 3.87 -1.54
CA ASP A 126 -19.57 4.45 -0.36
C ASP A 126 -18.91 5.80 0.00
N ILE A 127 -17.58 5.87 -0.03
CA ILE A 127 -16.82 7.13 0.15
C ILE A 127 -17.20 8.14 -0.93
N ALA A 128 -17.23 7.71 -2.19
CA ALA A 128 -17.50 8.60 -3.30
C ALA A 128 -18.89 9.22 -3.24
N GLU A 129 -19.90 8.45 -2.84
CA GLU A 129 -21.26 8.93 -2.62
C GLU A 129 -21.35 9.90 -1.43
N ASN A 130 -20.69 9.59 -0.31
CA ASN A 130 -20.75 10.43 0.89
C ASN A 130 -19.97 11.75 0.77
N TYR A 131 -18.87 11.76 -0.01
CA TYR A 131 -17.97 12.92 -0.13
C TYR A 131 -17.98 13.58 -1.51
N ASN A 132 -18.88 13.16 -2.41
CA ASN A 132 -18.95 13.64 -3.80
C ASN A 132 -17.58 13.55 -4.51
N ILE A 133 -16.93 12.40 -4.43
CA ILE A 133 -15.61 12.19 -5.01
C ILE A 133 -15.71 12.05 -6.53
N ASP A 134 -14.90 12.83 -7.24
CA ASP A 134 -14.78 12.77 -8.70
C ASP A 134 -13.60 11.89 -9.14
N VAL A 135 -12.52 11.87 -8.35
CA VAL A 135 -11.26 11.19 -8.67
C VAL A 135 -10.76 10.35 -7.49
N VAL A 136 -10.29 9.14 -7.77
CA VAL A 136 -9.64 8.27 -6.77
C VAL A 136 -8.18 8.02 -7.17
N ILE A 137 -7.25 8.25 -6.25
CA ILE A 137 -5.83 7.99 -6.45
C ILE A 137 -5.35 6.97 -5.42
N GLY A 138 -4.98 5.78 -5.87
CA GLY A 138 -4.24 4.83 -5.04
C GLY A 138 -2.77 5.23 -4.95
N VAL A 139 -2.14 5.08 -3.79
CA VAL A 139 -0.72 5.40 -3.58
C VAL A 139 -0.01 4.22 -2.97
N ASP A 140 0.96 3.69 -3.69
CA ASP A 140 1.86 2.67 -3.21
C ASP A 140 3.25 3.27 -2.94
N VAL A 141 3.90 2.81 -1.88
CA VAL A 141 5.25 3.23 -1.49
C VAL A 141 6.25 2.11 -1.74
N GLY A 142 7.07 2.26 -2.77
CA GLY A 142 8.02 1.25 -3.19
C GLY A 142 7.82 0.86 -4.65
N GLY A 143 6.59 0.55 -5.06
CA GLY A 143 6.26 0.19 -6.43
C GLY A 143 6.08 -1.31 -6.65
N ASP A 144 6.04 -2.13 -5.60
CA ASP A 144 5.72 -3.56 -5.70
C ASP A 144 4.29 -3.81 -6.19
N ILE A 145 3.39 -2.82 -6.12
CA ILE A 145 2.11 -2.83 -6.85
C ILE A 145 2.25 -2.97 -8.37
N LEU A 146 3.41 -2.64 -8.95
CA LEU A 146 3.71 -2.79 -10.38
C LEU A 146 4.27 -4.17 -10.74
N SER A 147 4.47 -5.04 -9.74
CA SER A 147 5.04 -6.37 -9.92
C SER A 147 4.21 -7.26 -10.84
N LEU A 148 4.88 -8.21 -11.47
CA LEU A 148 4.29 -9.15 -12.41
C LEU A 148 3.94 -10.49 -11.74
N GLY A 149 4.53 -10.78 -10.57
CA GLY A 149 4.30 -12.00 -9.79
C GLY A 149 5.35 -13.10 -10.01
N CYS A 150 6.39 -12.83 -10.77
CA CYS A 150 7.51 -13.75 -11.00
C CYS A 150 8.81 -13.32 -10.29
N GLU A 151 8.79 -12.16 -9.64
CA GLU A 151 9.94 -11.61 -8.94
C GLU A 151 10.25 -12.41 -7.68
N GLU A 152 11.48 -12.93 -7.58
CA GLU A 152 11.91 -13.79 -6.46
C GLU A 152 11.82 -13.09 -5.09
N ASN A 153 12.00 -11.77 -5.09
CA ASN A 153 12.02 -10.91 -3.91
C ASN A 153 10.70 -10.15 -3.68
N LEU A 154 9.58 -10.64 -4.22
CA LEU A 154 8.24 -10.13 -3.88
C LEU A 154 7.73 -10.82 -2.62
N TRP A 155 7.43 -10.04 -1.58
CA TRP A 155 7.05 -10.50 -0.24
C TRP A 155 5.66 -10.05 0.18
N SER A 156 5.23 -8.83 -0.15
CA SER A 156 3.92 -8.33 0.26
C SER A 156 2.94 -7.96 -0.87
N PRO A 157 2.67 -8.84 -1.85
CA PRO A 157 1.83 -8.47 -2.99
C PRO A 157 0.33 -8.43 -2.69
N LEU A 158 -0.17 -8.92 -1.54
CA LEU A 158 -1.60 -9.19 -1.37
C LEU A 158 -2.41 -7.90 -1.22
N ALA A 159 -1.99 -6.98 -0.36
CA ALA A 159 -2.64 -5.67 -0.20
C ALA A 159 -2.67 -4.91 -1.53
N ASP A 160 -1.53 -4.83 -2.22
CA ASP A 160 -1.36 -4.14 -3.49
C ASP A 160 -2.25 -4.72 -4.59
N SER A 161 -2.30 -6.04 -4.67
CA SER A 161 -3.14 -6.74 -5.65
C SER A 161 -4.62 -6.43 -5.43
N ILE A 162 -5.09 -6.46 -4.17
CA ILE A 162 -6.49 -6.18 -3.83
C ILE A 162 -6.81 -4.72 -4.16
N SER A 163 -5.96 -3.79 -3.73
CA SER A 163 -6.14 -2.35 -3.95
C SER A 163 -6.12 -1.98 -5.42
N LEU A 164 -5.15 -2.47 -6.20
CA LEU A 164 -5.09 -2.24 -7.64
C LEU A 164 -6.29 -2.86 -8.37
N SER A 165 -6.71 -4.06 -7.96
CA SER A 165 -7.90 -4.70 -8.53
C SER A 165 -9.16 -3.88 -8.25
N ALA A 166 -9.34 -3.41 -7.01
CA ALA A 166 -10.48 -2.57 -6.67
C ALA A 166 -10.45 -1.24 -7.42
N LEU A 167 -9.30 -0.56 -7.43
CA LEU A 167 -9.10 0.70 -8.14
C LEU A 167 -9.39 0.56 -9.64
N TYR A 168 -9.05 -0.58 -10.26
CA TYR A 168 -9.41 -0.83 -11.66
C TYR A 168 -10.92 -0.97 -11.88
N HIS A 169 -11.70 -1.50 -10.93
CA HIS A 169 -13.12 -1.80 -11.12
C HIS A 169 -14.08 -0.67 -10.71
N ILE A 170 -13.60 0.42 -10.11
CA ILE A 170 -14.46 1.60 -9.85
C ILE A 170 -14.76 2.38 -11.14
N ASN A 171 -15.89 3.10 -11.13
CA ASN A 171 -16.37 3.88 -12.27
C ASN A 171 -15.99 5.38 -12.23
N PHE A 172 -15.09 5.77 -11.33
CA PHE A 172 -14.60 7.14 -11.19
C PHE A 172 -13.36 7.39 -12.05
N ASP A 173 -12.99 8.66 -12.20
CA ASP A 173 -11.66 8.99 -12.70
C ASP A 173 -10.62 8.45 -11.71
N LYS A 174 -9.58 7.79 -12.22
CA LYS A 174 -8.64 7.04 -11.39
C LYS A 174 -7.20 7.16 -11.88
N ALA A 175 -6.27 7.15 -10.94
CA ALA A 175 -4.84 7.09 -11.18
C ALA A 175 -4.14 6.29 -10.06
N LEU A 176 -2.94 5.80 -10.35
CA LEU A 176 -2.07 5.17 -9.37
C LEU A 176 -0.81 6.02 -9.22
N ALA A 177 -0.41 6.36 -8.00
CA ALA A 177 0.88 6.96 -7.72
C ALA A 177 1.82 5.93 -7.09
N VAL A 178 3.01 5.77 -7.66
CA VAL A 178 4.11 5.04 -7.02
C VAL A 178 5.08 6.06 -6.45
N TYR A 179 5.20 6.09 -5.13
CA TYR A 179 6.07 7.00 -4.40
C TYR A 179 7.34 6.26 -3.95
N GLY A 180 8.51 6.80 -4.28
CA GLY A 180 9.76 6.20 -3.84
C GLY A 180 10.08 4.87 -4.51
N PRO A 181 10.45 4.85 -5.81
CA PRO A 181 10.70 3.62 -6.55
C PRO A 181 11.80 2.74 -5.90
N GLY A 182 11.42 1.57 -5.41
CA GLY A 182 12.23 0.60 -4.67
C GLY A 182 12.43 0.92 -3.18
N GLY A 183 11.63 1.84 -2.61
CA GLY A 183 11.75 2.27 -1.21
C GLY A 183 11.33 1.22 -0.16
N ASP A 184 10.56 0.21 -0.56
CA ASP A 184 10.15 -0.93 0.27
C ASP A 184 11.23 -2.03 0.41
N GLY A 185 12.26 -1.97 -0.44
CA GLY A 185 13.33 -2.94 -0.58
C GLY A 185 12.93 -4.30 -1.17
N GLU A 186 11.75 -4.43 -1.78
CA GLU A 186 11.31 -5.68 -2.44
C GLU A 186 11.89 -5.79 -3.85
N LEU A 187 11.67 -4.73 -4.62
CA LEU A 187 12.19 -4.59 -5.98
C LEU A 187 13.20 -3.44 -6.02
N ASP A 188 14.29 -3.63 -6.74
CA ASP A 188 15.28 -2.58 -6.89
C ASP A 188 14.74 -1.42 -7.75
N THR A 189 15.23 -0.22 -7.50
CA THR A 189 14.83 0.99 -8.21
C THR A 189 14.87 0.86 -9.73
N ASN A 190 15.85 0.16 -10.32
CA ASN A 190 15.92 0.04 -11.79
C ASN A 190 14.81 -0.88 -12.33
N THR A 191 14.44 -1.93 -11.59
CA THR A 191 13.29 -2.78 -11.93
C THR A 191 12.00 -1.98 -11.95
N ILE A 192 11.75 -1.16 -10.91
CA ILE A 192 10.57 -0.28 -10.87
C ILE A 192 10.58 0.72 -12.03
N LEU A 193 11.73 1.37 -12.30
CA LEU A 193 11.85 2.32 -13.42
C LEU A 193 11.68 1.64 -14.79
N LYS A 194 12.08 0.37 -14.93
CA LYS A 194 11.79 -0.43 -16.13
C LYS A 194 10.28 -0.66 -16.27
N TYR A 195 9.56 -0.94 -15.19
CA TYR A 195 8.12 -1.14 -15.21
C TYR A 195 7.39 0.16 -15.58
N VAL A 196 7.80 1.28 -15.00
CA VAL A 196 7.34 2.62 -15.38
C VAL A 196 7.62 2.90 -16.87
N SER A 197 8.80 2.51 -17.38
CA SER A 197 9.14 2.65 -18.80
C SER A 197 8.19 1.84 -19.71
N ASP A 198 7.87 0.59 -19.33
CA ASP A 198 6.92 -0.24 -20.09
C ASP A 198 5.51 0.35 -20.10
N ILE A 199 5.07 0.93 -18.99
CA ILE A 199 3.79 1.66 -18.89
C ILE A 199 3.84 2.95 -19.73
N SER A 200 4.97 3.66 -19.73
CA SER A 200 5.19 4.86 -20.53
C SER A 200 5.12 4.60 -22.03
N LYS A 201 5.67 3.46 -22.52
CA LYS A 201 5.53 3.04 -23.93
C LYS A 201 4.07 2.91 -24.36
N GLN A 202 3.18 2.54 -23.44
CA GLN A 202 1.74 2.44 -23.67
C GLN A 202 0.99 3.75 -23.42
N LYS A 203 1.72 4.86 -23.21
CA LYS A 203 1.16 6.19 -22.88
C LYS A 203 0.40 6.19 -21.54
N GLY A 204 0.87 5.39 -20.58
CA GLY A 204 0.29 5.30 -19.23
C GLY A 204 1.03 6.09 -18.16
N LEU A 205 2.22 6.62 -18.43
CA LEU A 205 2.88 7.56 -17.51
C LEU A 205 2.25 8.96 -17.69
N ILE A 206 1.55 9.43 -16.66
CA ILE A 206 0.83 10.71 -16.67
C ILE A 206 1.77 11.84 -16.26
N GLU A 207 2.50 11.68 -15.15
CA GLU A 207 3.40 12.71 -14.62
C GLU A 207 4.49 12.11 -13.71
N ILE A 208 5.64 12.77 -13.64
CA ILE A 208 6.69 12.51 -12.63
C ILE A 208 6.76 13.72 -11.72
N MET A 209 6.59 13.51 -10.42
CA MET A 209 6.55 14.57 -9.41
C MET A 209 7.73 14.42 -8.45
N GLY A 210 8.51 15.48 -8.23
CA GLY A 210 9.58 15.48 -7.23
C GLY A 210 9.13 16.02 -5.87
N MET A 211 9.82 15.64 -4.80
CA MET A 211 9.65 16.23 -3.47
C MET A 211 10.20 17.67 -3.42
N SER A 212 9.50 18.58 -2.74
CA SER A 212 10.03 19.92 -2.39
C SER A 212 10.46 19.98 -0.91
N TYR A 213 11.14 21.06 -0.52
CA TYR A 213 11.49 21.28 0.89
C TYR A 213 10.27 21.35 1.81
N GLU A 214 9.21 22.04 1.38
CA GLU A 214 7.93 22.08 2.10
C GLU A 214 7.35 20.67 2.30
N ASP A 215 7.38 19.83 1.26
CA ASP A 215 6.91 18.45 1.39
C ASP A 215 7.80 17.65 2.37
N SER A 216 9.11 17.91 2.37
CA SER A 216 10.05 17.24 3.29
C SER A 216 9.82 17.59 4.76
N GLU A 217 9.48 18.85 5.06
CA GLU A 217 9.20 19.30 6.43
C GLU A 217 7.91 18.68 6.97
N LEU A 218 6.88 18.57 6.11
CA LEU A 218 5.63 17.88 6.43
C LEU A 218 5.88 16.41 6.76
N LEU A 219 6.68 15.72 5.93
CA LEU A 219 7.02 14.32 6.15
C LEU A 219 7.89 14.11 7.38
N GLU A 220 8.87 14.98 7.64
CA GLU A 220 9.68 14.96 8.87
C GLU A 220 8.83 15.07 10.14
N ASN A 221 7.78 15.89 10.10
CA ASN A 221 6.86 15.97 11.24
C ASN A 221 6.04 14.68 11.39
N LEU A 222 5.58 14.11 10.28
CA LEU A 222 4.72 12.93 10.28
C LEU A 222 5.43 11.67 10.78
N ILE A 223 6.66 11.43 10.32
CA ILE A 223 7.44 10.22 10.65
C ILE A 223 7.93 10.18 12.11
N LYS A 224 7.78 11.27 12.87
CA LYS A 224 8.04 11.28 14.33
C LYS A 224 7.06 10.40 15.09
N ASN A 225 5.82 10.30 14.59
CA ASN A 225 4.73 9.60 15.25
C ASN A 225 4.23 8.40 14.43
N VAL A 226 4.25 8.49 13.10
CA VAL A 226 3.84 7.39 12.20
C VAL A 226 5.05 6.51 11.89
N TYR A 227 4.96 5.24 12.27
CA TYR A 227 6.02 4.27 12.03
C TYR A 227 5.93 3.70 10.61
N THR A 228 6.92 4.03 9.79
CA THR A 228 7.09 3.44 8.46
C THR A 228 8.55 3.50 8.04
N GLU A 229 9.11 2.36 7.63
CA GLU A 229 10.46 2.30 7.08
C GLU A 229 10.47 2.68 5.59
N ALA A 230 9.49 2.21 4.81
CA ALA A 230 9.42 2.42 3.37
C ALA A 230 9.17 3.90 3.03
N SER A 231 8.18 4.52 3.67
CA SER A 231 7.81 5.92 3.38
C SER A 231 8.80 6.93 3.96
N LEU A 232 9.73 6.49 4.81
CA LEU A 232 10.88 7.29 5.26
C LEU A 232 11.96 7.39 4.17
N ILE A 233 12.12 6.37 3.32
CA ILE A 233 13.20 6.31 2.32
C ILE A 233 13.23 7.52 1.37
N PRO A 234 12.10 7.97 0.78
CA PRO A 234 12.11 9.13 -0.10
C PRO A 234 12.55 10.41 0.59
N LEU A 235 12.22 10.58 1.88
CA LEU A 235 12.60 11.72 2.69
C LEU A 235 14.11 11.74 2.95
N LEU A 236 14.69 10.60 3.33
CA LEU A 236 16.14 10.47 3.55
C LEU A 236 16.93 10.74 2.28
N SER A 237 16.45 10.19 1.16
CA SER A 237 17.05 10.41 -0.16
C SER A 237 16.99 11.89 -0.56
N PHE A 238 15.91 12.60 -0.19
CA PHE A 238 15.75 14.03 -0.47
C PHE A 238 16.70 14.87 0.37
N LYS A 239 16.92 14.46 1.64
CA LYS A 239 17.86 15.11 2.57
C LYS A 239 19.33 14.81 2.26
N GLY A 240 19.60 14.03 1.21
CA GLY A 240 20.93 13.80 0.67
C GLY A 240 21.62 12.53 1.19
N GLU A 241 20.91 11.63 1.89
CA GLU A 241 21.45 10.30 2.16
C GLU A 241 21.63 9.54 0.83
N TYR A 242 22.77 8.85 0.69
CA TYR A 242 23.14 8.12 -0.52
C TYR A 242 23.86 6.81 -0.16
N GLY A 243 23.62 5.76 -0.94
CA GLY A 243 24.23 4.44 -0.72
C GLY A 243 23.25 3.42 -0.15
N ASN A 244 23.76 2.37 0.52
CA ASN A 244 22.92 1.27 0.99
C ASN A 244 22.33 1.57 2.37
N LYS A 245 21.02 1.33 2.54
CA LYS A 245 20.32 1.36 3.82
C LYS A 245 19.65 0.03 4.07
N MET A 246 19.91 -0.56 5.24
CA MET A 246 19.19 -1.76 5.68
C MET A 246 17.82 -1.37 6.22
N ILE A 247 16.80 -2.13 5.87
CA ILE A 247 15.44 -2.01 6.40
C ILE A 247 14.88 -3.39 6.73
N ARG A 248 13.70 -3.43 7.35
CA ARG A 248 12.95 -4.64 7.71
C ARG A 248 13.80 -5.59 8.56
N ASN A 249 14.31 -5.10 9.69
CA ASN A 249 15.23 -5.85 10.57
C ASN A 249 16.42 -6.47 9.80
N ASN A 250 17.02 -5.70 8.89
CA ASN A 250 18.16 -6.10 8.06
C ASN A 250 17.87 -7.21 7.04
N THR A 251 16.61 -7.51 6.75
CA THR A 251 16.26 -8.50 5.71
C THR A 251 16.27 -7.91 4.30
N ARG A 252 16.27 -6.58 4.16
CA ARG A 252 16.27 -5.90 2.86
C ARG A 252 17.26 -4.74 2.81
N VAL A 253 17.69 -4.41 1.59
CA VAL A 253 18.63 -3.33 1.30
C VAL A 253 17.99 -2.40 0.28
N VAL A 254 17.96 -1.10 0.60
CA VAL A 254 17.55 -0.06 -0.34
C VAL A 254 18.77 0.78 -0.73
N LYS A 255 18.94 1.04 -2.03
CA LYS A 255 19.99 1.92 -2.54
C LYS A 255 19.47 3.37 -2.65
N LEU A 256 19.74 4.15 -1.60
CA LEU A 256 19.38 5.56 -1.52
C LEU A 256 20.05 6.37 -2.63
N SER A 257 19.25 7.20 -3.28
CA SER A 257 19.68 8.22 -4.23
C SER A 257 18.51 9.18 -4.51
N PRO A 258 18.76 10.39 -5.05
CA PRO A 258 17.71 11.39 -5.24
C PRO A 258 16.50 10.94 -6.09
N ILE A 259 16.64 9.90 -6.92
CA ILE A 259 15.53 9.36 -7.71
C ILE A 259 14.43 8.75 -6.82
N LEU A 260 14.77 8.26 -5.61
CA LEU A 260 13.78 7.76 -4.65
C LEU A 260 12.92 8.89 -4.05
N SER A 261 13.24 10.16 -4.29
CA SER A 261 12.43 11.31 -3.86
C SER A 261 11.43 11.76 -4.91
N THR A 262 11.00 10.83 -5.77
CA THR A 262 10.05 11.08 -6.86
C THR A 262 8.80 10.20 -6.70
N SER A 263 7.70 10.66 -7.28
CA SER A 263 6.45 9.94 -7.44
C SER A 263 6.08 9.84 -8.91
N TYR A 264 5.58 8.69 -9.34
CA TYR A 264 5.15 8.44 -10.72
C TYR A 264 3.63 8.27 -10.74
N LEU A 265 2.94 9.18 -11.41
CA LEU A 265 1.49 9.10 -11.61
C LEU A 265 1.20 8.30 -12.88
N LEU A 266 0.41 7.25 -12.75
CA LEU A 266 0.23 6.20 -13.75
C LEU A 266 -1.27 5.97 -14.03
N ASP A 267 -1.56 5.56 -15.26
CA ASP A 267 -2.87 5.12 -15.71
C ASP A 267 -3.18 3.71 -15.17
N VAL A 268 -4.23 3.60 -14.37
CA VAL A 268 -4.62 2.36 -13.66
C VAL A 268 -4.93 1.23 -14.65
N ASP A 269 -5.59 1.53 -15.77
CA ASP A 269 -6.02 0.50 -16.71
C ASP A 269 -4.80 -0.14 -17.37
N ILE A 270 -3.78 0.65 -17.70
CA ILE A 270 -2.52 0.14 -18.26
C ILE A 270 -1.75 -0.67 -17.22
N VAL A 271 -1.68 -0.21 -15.97
CA VAL A 271 -1.01 -0.93 -14.88
C VAL A 271 -1.69 -2.28 -14.62
N TYR A 272 -3.01 -2.28 -14.44
CA TYR A 272 -3.81 -3.49 -14.20
C TYR A 272 -3.65 -4.50 -15.33
N ASN A 273 -3.70 -4.06 -16.58
CA ASN A 273 -3.58 -4.96 -17.73
C ASN A 273 -2.18 -5.60 -17.84
N ARG A 274 -1.13 -4.98 -17.29
CA ARG A 274 0.24 -5.48 -17.32
C ARG A 274 0.48 -6.63 -16.34
N SER A 275 -0.17 -6.63 -15.17
CA SER A 275 0.07 -7.63 -14.12
C SER A 275 -1.00 -8.73 -14.10
N GLU A 276 -0.63 -9.96 -13.70
CA GLU A 276 -1.58 -11.04 -13.44
C GLU A 276 -2.15 -10.95 -12.02
N LEU A 277 -1.37 -10.42 -11.06
CA LEU A 277 -1.69 -10.37 -9.64
C LEU A 277 -3.06 -9.75 -9.30
N PRO A 278 -3.38 -8.51 -9.72
CA PRO A 278 -4.67 -7.90 -9.40
C PRO A 278 -5.84 -8.62 -10.11
N LYS A 279 -5.58 -9.36 -11.20
CA LYS A 279 -6.61 -10.16 -11.89
C LYS A 279 -6.96 -11.42 -11.12
N LEU A 280 -5.98 -12.04 -10.45
CA LEU A 280 -6.19 -13.25 -9.64
C LEU A 280 -7.11 -12.98 -8.44
N VAL A 281 -6.99 -11.82 -7.82
CA VAL A 281 -7.79 -11.45 -6.64
C VAL A 281 -9.12 -10.78 -6.99
N ASN A 282 -9.41 -10.59 -8.28
CA ASN A 282 -10.67 -10.00 -8.72
C ASN A 282 -11.88 -10.84 -8.26
N GLY A 283 -12.95 -10.19 -7.83
CA GLY A 283 -14.17 -10.85 -7.36
C GLY A 283 -14.05 -11.54 -6.00
N THR A 284 -12.92 -11.38 -5.28
CA THR A 284 -12.75 -11.98 -3.96
C THR A 284 -13.53 -11.20 -2.91
N GLY A 285 -14.27 -11.93 -2.06
CA GLY A 285 -15.10 -11.36 -0.99
C GLY A 285 -14.44 -11.38 0.39
N GLY A 286 -13.15 -11.75 0.48
CA GLY A 286 -12.43 -11.76 1.73
C GLY A 286 -10.93 -11.99 1.55
N ILE A 287 -10.15 -11.54 2.54
CA ILE A 287 -8.67 -11.61 2.50
C ILE A 287 -8.15 -13.05 2.33
N GLY A 288 -8.81 -14.04 2.93
CA GLY A 288 -8.42 -15.45 2.78
C GLY A 288 -8.62 -15.98 1.36
N GLN A 289 -9.68 -15.55 0.66
CA GLN A 289 -9.90 -15.93 -0.74
C GLN A 289 -8.85 -15.29 -1.66
N ALA A 290 -8.54 -14.00 -1.43
CA ALA A 290 -7.51 -13.30 -2.17
C ALA A 290 -6.13 -13.92 -1.94
N ASN A 291 -5.78 -14.26 -0.70
CA ASN A 291 -4.54 -14.96 -0.37
C ASN A 291 -4.45 -16.31 -1.08
N GLN A 292 -5.53 -17.11 -1.04
CA GLN A 292 -5.58 -18.40 -1.71
C GLN A 292 -5.35 -18.26 -3.23
N ALA A 293 -5.95 -17.25 -3.86
CA ALA A 293 -5.76 -17.00 -5.29
C ALA A 293 -4.30 -16.72 -5.68
N LEU A 294 -3.55 -16.02 -4.82
CA LEU A 294 -2.11 -15.81 -5.01
C LEU A 294 -1.29 -17.06 -4.68
N ASN A 295 -1.63 -17.77 -3.60
CA ASN A 295 -0.99 -19.03 -3.20
C ASN A 295 -1.10 -20.12 -4.29
N ASP A 296 -2.25 -20.22 -4.96
CA ASP A 296 -2.47 -21.13 -6.09
C ASP A 296 -1.49 -20.84 -7.25
N ARG A 297 -0.94 -19.62 -7.26
CA ARG A 297 0.07 -19.17 -8.21
C ARG A 297 1.51 -19.18 -7.65
N CYS A 298 1.74 -19.94 -6.58
CA CYS A 298 3.01 -20.08 -5.86
C CYS A 298 3.54 -18.80 -5.21
N LEU A 299 2.69 -17.79 -5.01
CA LEU A 299 3.06 -16.58 -4.30
C LEU A 299 2.81 -16.76 -2.81
N TYR A 300 3.89 -16.70 -2.04
CA TYR A 300 3.83 -16.62 -0.58
C TYR A 300 3.70 -15.15 -0.18
N THR A 301 2.66 -14.81 0.55
CA THR A 301 2.28 -13.41 0.83
C THR A 301 2.67 -12.97 2.24
N GLU A 302 2.43 -11.68 2.51
CA GLU A 302 2.54 -11.11 3.85
C GLU A 302 1.59 -11.79 4.86
N LEU A 303 0.41 -12.26 4.43
CA LEU A 303 -0.51 -12.99 5.32
C LEU A 303 0.01 -14.38 5.68
N ASP A 304 0.66 -15.06 4.74
CA ASP A 304 1.25 -16.37 5.01
C ASP A 304 2.39 -16.24 6.02
N LEU A 305 3.25 -15.23 5.84
CA LEU A 305 4.34 -14.90 6.75
C LEU A 305 3.84 -14.64 8.17
N GLU A 306 2.83 -13.78 8.31
CA GLU A 306 2.25 -13.45 9.61
C GLU A 306 1.62 -14.69 10.29
N ASN A 307 0.90 -15.51 9.52
CA ASN A 307 0.32 -16.75 10.04
C ASN A 307 1.38 -17.75 10.51
N ASP A 308 2.47 -17.91 9.76
CA ASP A 308 3.56 -18.80 10.15
C ASP A 308 4.31 -18.27 11.38
N LEU A 309 4.55 -16.95 11.47
CA LEU A 309 5.09 -16.31 12.68
C LEU A 309 4.19 -16.50 13.90
N MET A 310 2.87 -16.38 13.74
CA MET A 310 1.91 -16.61 14.83
C MET A 310 1.95 -18.07 15.33
N LYS A 311 2.03 -19.05 14.42
CA LYS A 311 2.17 -20.47 14.81
C LYS A 311 3.46 -20.72 15.60
N LEU A 312 4.56 -20.08 15.19
CA LEU A 312 5.86 -20.23 15.85
C LEU A 312 5.90 -19.59 17.24
N ARG A 313 5.16 -18.51 17.50
CA ARG A 313 4.99 -17.94 18.85
C ARG A 313 4.33 -18.88 19.85
N GLY A 314 3.49 -19.81 19.38
CA GLY A 314 2.95 -20.89 20.21
C GLY A 314 3.99 -21.93 20.64
N GLY A 315 5.17 -21.93 20.00
CA GLY A 315 6.32 -22.77 20.35
C GLY A 315 7.35 -22.00 21.20
N GLN A 316 7.96 -22.67 22.17
CA GLN A 316 9.00 -22.11 23.04
C GLN A 316 10.35 -21.89 22.31
N SER A 317 10.39 -21.11 21.23
CA SER A 317 11.66 -20.72 20.61
C SER A 317 12.33 -19.59 21.41
N LYS A 318 13.59 -19.80 21.81
CA LYS A 318 14.44 -18.77 22.43
C LYS A 318 15.31 -18.01 21.42
N GLU A 319 15.36 -18.46 20.16
CA GLU A 319 16.18 -17.84 19.11
C GLU A 319 15.38 -16.87 18.23
N PRO A 320 16.00 -15.79 17.72
CA PRO A 320 15.38 -14.91 16.74
C PRO A 320 14.99 -15.69 15.48
N PHE A 321 13.79 -15.48 14.98
CA PHE A 321 13.31 -16.14 13.76
C PHE A 321 14.02 -15.57 12.52
N ASP A 322 14.59 -16.43 11.67
CA ASP A 322 15.03 -16.03 10.33
C ASP A 322 13.83 -15.99 9.38
N LEU A 323 13.43 -14.77 9.00
CA LEU A 323 12.28 -14.55 8.12
C LEU A 323 12.51 -15.13 6.71
N ASN A 324 13.75 -15.21 6.24
CA ASN A 324 14.06 -15.80 4.94
C ASN A 324 13.82 -17.32 4.98
N GLU A 325 14.25 -18.00 6.04
CA GLU A 325 14.02 -19.43 6.20
C GLU A 325 12.53 -19.77 6.28
N ILE A 326 11.77 -18.99 7.05
CA ILE A 326 10.31 -19.16 7.17
C ILE A 326 9.65 -19.00 5.79
N ARG A 327 9.99 -17.94 5.05
CA ARG A 327 9.45 -17.70 3.71
C ARG A 327 9.82 -18.81 2.73
N GLN A 328 11.07 -19.26 2.71
CA GLN A 328 11.50 -20.34 1.82
C GLN A 328 10.77 -21.65 2.13
N GLN A 329 10.58 -21.96 3.42
CA GLN A 329 9.79 -23.12 3.83
C GLN A 329 8.32 -22.99 3.41
N GLY A 330 7.74 -21.79 3.56
CA GLY A 330 6.40 -21.45 3.12
C GLY A 330 6.19 -21.66 1.62
N ILE A 331 7.09 -21.12 0.79
CA ILE A 331 7.09 -21.32 -0.67
C ILE A 331 7.22 -22.81 -1.02
N SER A 332 8.13 -23.54 -0.36
CA SER A 332 8.26 -24.99 -0.55
C SER A 332 6.96 -25.74 -0.25
N ASN A 333 6.22 -25.31 0.77
CA ASN A 333 4.93 -25.90 1.12
C ASN A 333 3.86 -25.62 0.06
N LEU A 334 3.83 -24.43 -0.54
CA LEU A 334 2.94 -24.12 -1.67
C LEU A 334 3.25 -25.01 -2.87
N ILE A 335 4.53 -25.18 -3.22
CA ILE A 335 4.96 -26.04 -4.33
C ILE A 335 4.55 -27.50 -4.09
N LYS A 336 4.71 -28.01 -2.86
CA LYS A 336 4.27 -29.38 -2.49
C LYS A 336 2.76 -29.58 -2.61
N ARG A 337 1.96 -28.49 -2.56
CA ARG A 337 0.51 -28.50 -2.79
C ARG A 337 0.14 -28.36 -4.27
N ASN A 338 1.12 -28.44 -5.18
CA ASN A 338 0.96 -28.31 -6.62
C ASN A 338 0.42 -26.94 -7.07
N CYS A 339 0.86 -25.85 -6.44
CA CYS A 339 0.66 -24.51 -6.99
C CYS A 339 1.31 -24.38 -8.37
N ASN A 340 0.83 -23.44 -9.18
CA ASN A 340 1.33 -23.19 -10.53
C ASN A 340 2.00 -21.81 -10.62
N PRO A 341 3.32 -21.67 -10.80
CA PRO A 341 3.97 -20.35 -10.76
C PRO A 341 3.57 -19.45 -11.94
N ILE A 342 3.61 -18.13 -11.72
CA ILE A 342 3.53 -17.13 -12.79
C ILE A 342 4.86 -17.09 -13.54
N LYS A 343 4.78 -16.91 -14.87
CA LYS A 343 5.96 -16.78 -15.72
C LYS A 343 5.96 -15.40 -16.38
N CYS A 344 7.04 -14.67 -16.14
CA CYS A 344 7.49 -13.56 -16.97
C CYS A 344 8.73 -14.01 -17.76
#